data_AF-A0A953UMS1-F1
#
_entry.id   AF-A0A953UMS1-F1
#
_cell.length_a   1.000
_cell.length_b   1.000
_cell.length_c   1.000
_cell.angle_alpha   90.00
_cell.angle_beta   90.00
_cell.angle_gamma   90.00
#
_symmetry.space_group_name_H-M   'P 1'
#
loop_
_entity.id
_entity.type
_entity.pdbx_description
1 polymer ?
#
loop_
_entity_poly.entity_id
_entity_poly.type
_entity_poly.pdbx_seq_one_letter_code
_entity_poly.pdbx_strand_id
1 'polypeptide(L)'
;MKHHISLELLAFNLKLLGQRSKKNVLVSAGRPSDKQRMLPAIRRLMSLNVELYATPGTFWYLMEQGIKAAEIHKITDKRAPNILTFLKANRFDLVINVLTGDEDYDESSDAKLIRGLSIQNGIPLITDPEVAIATLEQVVVDGERGTFRYKLADDSEPWNLGLHFLQKAEELGGLACHHAHFDKAYLISMENLRLSHVDMQKKWELYRFLKENYTPADLTERISRGVEKMIEQGVTYCRTMVDADSTVKLLPIQAAVKVKEKYSDRIEFEVGVQPLQGVLDPESYTYFEQACGMADFVGGLPSRDRPQPEKHLDVIMDLAKRLGKPIDVHVDQENSPHENETELLARKTIEHGLQGRVFAIHAISLAAKPEREQERIIELLKEAGVSIIICPSAALSMKQLDMTGPLHNSIAPFPRLLAAGVPCYLGVDNIHDLFMPIVDGDMWFECRMLMEACRFYDIEKVAELACARPANRTLATV
;
A
#
# COMPACT_ATOMS: atom_id res chain seq x y z
N MET A 1 -20.74 8.06 9.26
CA MET A 1 -20.36 9.14 8.33
C MET A 1 -18.90 9.47 8.59
N LYS A 2 -17.99 9.23 7.62
CA LYS A 2 -16.60 9.69 7.75
C LYS A 2 -16.63 11.22 7.72
N HIS A 3 -16.21 11.88 8.79
CA HIS A 3 -16.02 13.33 8.79
C HIS A 3 -14.87 13.65 7.84
N HIS A 4 -15.17 13.90 6.57
CA HIS A 4 -14.20 14.46 5.65
C HIS A 4 -13.95 15.91 6.08
N ILE A 5 -12.82 16.13 6.76
CA ILE A 5 -12.27 17.47 6.99
C ILE A 5 -12.03 18.08 5.60
N SER A 6 -12.53 19.29 5.35
CA SER A 6 -12.34 19.95 4.05
C SER A 6 -10.86 20.28 3.84
N LEU A 7 -10.41 20.31 2.58
CA LEU A 7 -9.02 20.64 2.24
C LEU A 7 -8.62 22.03 2.76
N GLU A 8 -9.55 22.97 2.73
CA GLU A 8 -9.40 24.33 3.22
C GLU A 8 -9.16 24.34 4.74
N LEU A 9 -9.91 23.53 5.49
CA LEU A 9 -9.75 23.40 6.93
C LEU A 9 -8.43 22.72 7.29
N LEU A 10 -8.03 21.69 6.54
CA LEU A 10 -6.72 21.06 6.68
C LEU A 10 -5.59 22.06 6.41
N ALA A 11 -5.69 22.83 5.33
CA ALA A 11 -4.69 23.84 4.97
C ALA A 11 -4.61 24.97 6.01
N PHE A 12 -5.74 25.42 6.55
CA PHE A 12 -5.78 26.41 7.63
C PHE A 12 -5.13 25.88 8.92
N ASN A 13 -5.45 24.65 9.32
CA ASN A 13 -4.82 23.98 10.46
C ASN A 13 -3.31 23.78 10.27
N LEU A 14 -2.85 23.39 9.08
CA LEU A 14 -1.41 23.29 8.77
C LEU A 14 -0.73 24.66 8.83
N LYS A 15 -1.37 25.71 8.32
CA LYS A 15 -0.87 27.09 8.44
C LYS A 15 -0.67 27.48 9.91
N LEU A 16 -1.58 27.10 10.81
CA LEU A 16 -1.48 27.42 12.24
C LEU A 16 -0.24 26.82 12.92
N LEU A 17 0.40 25.80 12.33
CA LEU A 17 1.69 25.27 12.80
C LEU A 17 2.84 26.25 12.61
N GLY A 18 2.73 27.13 11.61
CA GLY A 18 3.71 28.18 11.36
C GLY A 18 3.66 29.24 12.45
N GLN A 19 4.58 29.17 13.42
CA GLN A 19 4.66 30.14 14.52
C GLN A 19 5.24 31.51 14.12
N ARG A 20 5.80 31.65 12.91
CA ARG A 20 6.46 32.89 12.46
C ARG A 20 5.50 34.08 12.25
N SER A 21 4.24 33.83 11.91
CA SER A 21 3.25 34.88 11.69
C SER A 21 1.87 34.46 12.18
N LYS A 22 1.15 35.40 12.80
CA LYS A 22 -0.26 35.22 13.12
C LYS A 22 -1.07 34.95 11.86
N LYS A 23 -2.10 34.12 12.00
CA LYS A 23 -3.06 33.87 10.92
C LYS A 23 -4.18 34.87 10.98
N ASN A 24 -4.47 35.51 9.86
CA ASN A 24 -5.39 36.63 9.82
C ASN A 24 -6.79 36.13 9.49
N VAL A 25 -7.72 36.29 10.43
CA VAL A 25 -9.11 35.85 10.26
C VAL A 25 -10.00 37.07 10.20
N LEU A 26 -10.78 37.21 9.13
CA LEU A 26 -11.78 38.26 8.99
C LEU A 26 -13.13 37.75 9.49
N VAL A 27 -13.78 38.48 10.40
CA VAL A 27 -15.17 38.24 10.81
C VAL A 27 -16.01 39.47 10.49
N SER A 28 -17.00 39.29 9.62
CA SER A 28 -18.02 40.28 9.29
C SER A 28 -19.38 39.66 9.49
N ALA A 29 -20.14 40.15 10.46
CA ALA A 29 -21.48 39.70 10.76
C ALA A 29 -22.40 40.89 10.89
N GLY A 30 -23.47 40.93 10.10
CA GLY A 30 -24.41 42.05 10.17
C GLY A 30 -25.33 41.97 11.39
N ARG A 31 -26.00 40.82 11.59
CA ARG A 31 -27.04 40.64 12.62
C ARG A 31 -26.46 40.54 14.03
N PRO A 32 -27.02 41.26 15.03
CA PRO A 32 -26.62 41.10 16.43
C PRO A 32 -26.73 39.65 16.94
N SER A 33 -27.77 38.92 16.54
CA SER A 33 -27.97 37.51 16.90
C SER A 33 -26.83 36.61 16.43
N ASP A 34 -26.31 36.85 15.22
CA ASP A 34 -25.23 36.03 14.64
C ASP A 34 -23.90 36.35 15.33
N LYS A 35 -23.65 37.62 15.67
CA LYS A 35 -22.50 38.03 16.49
C LYS A 35 -22.52 37.34 17.86
N GLN A 36 -23.69 37.30 18.50
CA GLN A 36 -23.86 36.65 19.81
C GLN A 36 -23.64 35.14 19.74
N ARG A 37 -24.19 34.48 18.72
CA ARG A 37 -24.02 33.03 18.50
C ARG A 37 -22.58 32.63 18.24
N MET A 38 -21.83 33.41 17.45
CA MET A 38 -20.44 33.12 17.12
C MET A 38 -19.44 33.49 18.22
N LEU A 39 -19.84 34.33 19.19
CA LEU A 39 -18.95 34.85 20.23
C LEU A 39 -18.17 33.77 21.01
N PRO A 40 -18.78 32.65 21.46
CA PRO A 40 -18.05 31.61 22.18
C PRO A 40 -16.91 31.01 21.34
N ALA A 41 -17.20 30.67 20.08
CA ALA A 41 -16.22 30.08 19.17
C ALA A 41 -15.10 31.06 18.80
N ILE A 42 -15.43 32.34 18.56
CA ILE A 42 -14.44 33.39 18.32
C ILE A 42 -13.53 33.57 19.54
N ARG A 43 -14.10 33.58 20.75
CA ARG A 43 -13.31 33.69 22.00
C ARG A 43 -12.33 32.53 22.13
N ARG A 44 -12.77 31.30 21.84
CA ARG A 44 -11.92 30.11 21.86
C ARG A 44 -10.80 30.18 20.81
N LEU A 45 -11.10 30.68 19.60
CA LEU A 45 -10.12 30.87 18.52
C LEU A 45 -8.94 31.76 18.95
N MET A 46 -9.18 32.76 19.80
CA MET A 46 -8.13 33.66 20.30
C MET A 46 -7.09 32.96 21.19
N SER A 47 -7.31 31.71 21.60
CA SER A 47 -6.28 30.90 22.27
C SER A 47 -5.17 30.44 21.30
N LEU A 48 -5.43 30.51 19.99
CA LEU A 48 -4.48 30.16 18.93
C LEU A 48 -3.71 31.40 18.43
N ASN A 49 -2.67 31.18 17.62
CA ASN A 49 -1.85 32.25 17.05
C ASN A 49 -2.54 32.97 15.87
N VAL A 50 -3.67 33.60 16.16
CA VAL A 50 -4.56 34.27 15.20
C VAL A 50 -4.59 35.78 15.47
N GLU A 51 -4.71 36.56 14.40
CA GLU A 51 -5.08 37.97 14.45
C GLU A 51 -6.48 38.14 13.85
N LEU A 52 -7.39 38.67 14.65
CA LEU A 52 -8.79 38.84 14.28
C LEU A 52 -8.99 40.24 13.67
N TYR A 53 -9.57 40.29 12.48
CA TYR A 53 -10.00 41.50 11.80
C TYR A 53 -11.51 41.54 11.73
N ALA A 54 -12.12 42.70 11.92
CA ALA A 54 -13.58 42.82 11.93
C ALA A 54 -14.07 44.11 11.27
N THR A 55 -15.19 44.03 10.57
CA THR A 55 -15.91 45.21 10.05
C THR A 55 -16.39 46.09 11.21
N PRO A 56 -16.61 47.41 11.03
CA PRO A 56 -16.84 48.34 12.16
C PRO A 56 -17.92 47.86 13.15
N GLY A 57 -19.08 47.46 12.66
CA GLY A 57 -20.17 46.96 13.51
C GLY A 57 -19.88 45.63 14.21
N THR A 58 -19.00 44.80 13.66
CA THR A 58 -18.54 43.56 14.30
C THR A 58 -17.41 43.86 15.29
N PHE A 59 -16.52 44.78 14.94
CA PHE A 59 -15.38 45.23 15.74
C PHE A 59 -15.85 45.81 17.09
N TRP A 60 -16.77 46.78 17.07
CA TRP A 60 -17.29 47.39 18.30
C TRP A 60 -17.92 46.35 19.23
N TYR A 61 -18.73 45.44 18.66
CA TYR A 61 -19.33 44.35 19.41
C TYR A 61 -18.26 43.44 20.06
N LEU A 62 -17.23 43.03 19.32
CA LEU A 62 -16.16 42.18 19.86
C LEU A 62 -15.38 42.89 20.97
N MET A 63 -15.08 44.17 20.80
CA MET A 63 -14.39 45.00 21.78
C MET A 63 -15.19 45.14 23.08
N GLU A 64 -16.51 45.38 22.99
CA GLU A 64 -17.42 45.40 24.15
C GLU A 64 -17.43 44.07 24.91
N GLN A 65 -17.29 42.95 24.20
CA GLN A 65 -17.22 41.61 24.78
C GLN A 65 -15.81 41.20 25.25
N GLY A 66 -14.84 42.14 25.22
CA GLY A 66 -13.48 41.96 25.68
C GLY A 66 -12.58 41.15 24.72
N ILE A 67 -12.97 41.00 23.45
CA ILE A 67 -12.19 40.29 22.43
C ILE A 67 -11.36 41.29 21.63
N LYS A 68 -10.03 41.15 21.67
CA LYS A 68 -9.11 41.98 20.89
C LYS A 68 -9.23 41.66 19.39
N ALA A 69 -9.65 42.64 18.60
CA ALA A 69 -9.68 42.59 17.15
C ALA A 69 -9.02 43.85 16.56
N ALA A 70 -8.70 43.84 15.27
CA ALA A 70 -8.34 45.01 14.48
C ALA A 70 -9.55 45.45 13.64
N GLU A 71 -9.91 46.72 13.70
CA GLU A 71 -10.94 47.27 12.82
C GLU A 71 -10.42 47.30 11.37
N ILE A 72 -11.27 46.89 10.43
CA ILE A 72 -11.00 47.01 9.00
C ILE A 72 -12.22 47.55 8.26
N HIS A 73 -12.00 48.57 7.45
CA HIS A 73 -13.06 49.25 6.72
C HIS A 73 -13.66 48.36 5.61
N LYS A 74 -14.97 48.51 5.37
CA LYS A 74 -15.68 47.85 4.25
C LYS A 74 -15.10 48.32 2.90
N ILE A 75 -15.39 47.62 1.81
CA ILE A 75 -14.79 47.93 0.49
C ILE A 75 -15.29 49.27 -0.05
N THR A 76 -16.55 49.62 0.20
CA THR A 76 -17.15 50.92 -0.11
C THR A 76 -16.55 52.09 0.67
N ASP A 77 -16.02 51.83 1.87
CA ASP A 77 -15.39 52.83 2.73
C ASP A 77 -13.94 53.05 2.28
N LYS A 78 -13.68 54.16 1.56
CA LYS A 78 -12.39 54.48 0.91
C LYS A 78 -11.22 54.69 1.89
N ARG A 79 -11.44 54.55 3.20
CA ARG A 79 -10.43 54.65 4.24
C ARG A 79 -9.55 53.39 4.28
N ALA A 80 -8.34 53.51 4.82
CA ALA A 80 -7.41 52.41 5.02
C ALA A 80 -7.13 52.20 6.52
N PRO A 81 -6.94 50.95 6.99
CA PRO A 81 -6.95 49.69 6.24
C PRO A 81 -8.37 49.25 5.82
N ASN A 82 -8.53 48.71 4.60
CA ASN A 82 -9.81 48.18 4.11
C ASN A 82 -9.70 46.74 3.59
N ILE A 83 -10.83 46.04 3.57
CA ILE A 83 -10.93 44.64 3.20
C ILE A 83 -10.42 44.39 1.77
N LEU A 84 -10.67 45.31 0.83
CA LEU A 84 -10.24 45.18 -0.56
C LEU A 84 -8.71 45.06 -0.67
N THR A 85 -7.98 45.94 0.03
CA THR A 85 -6.51 45.91 0.03
C THR A 85 -5.94 44.64 0.64
N PHE A 86 -6.57 44.14 1.70
CA PHE A 86 -6.15 42.90 2.36
C PHE A 86 -6.43 41.66 1.52
N LEU A 87 -7.62 41.58 0.90
CA LEU A 87 -7.96 40.48 -0.01
C LEU A 87 -7.04 40.47 -1.23
N LYS A 88 -6.80 41.62 -1.87
CA LYS A 88 -5.89 41.72 -3.04
C LYS A 88 -4.45 41.34 -2.71
N ALA A 89 -4.01 41.59 -1.48
CA ALA A 89 -2.67 41.25 -1.00
C ALA A 89 -2.59 39.85 -0.36
N ASN A 90 -3.65 39.03 -0.46
CA ASN A 90 -3.75 37.70 0.16
C ASN A 90 -3.39 37.68 1.64
N ARG A 91 -3.82 38.73 2.37
CA ARG A 91 -3.51 38.90 3.79
C ARG A 91 -4.48 38.18 4.71
N PHE A 92 -5.56 37.58 4.22
CA PHE A 92 -6.49 36.79 5.03
C PHE A 92 -6.28 35.30 4.80
N ASP A 93 -6.29 34.54 5.89
CA ASP A 93 -6.22 33.08 5.90
C ASP A 93 -7.60 32.43 6.00
N LEU A 94 -8.60 33.14 6.51
CA LEU A 94 -10.00 32.73 6.61
C LEU A 94 -10.92 33.97 6.61
N VAL A 95 -12.03 33.90 5.88
CA VAL A 95 -13.06 34.95 5.85
C VAL A 95 -14.40 34.37 6.30
N ILE A 96 -14.96 34.92 7.36
CA ILE A 96 -16.33 34.67 7.83
C ILE A 96 -17.16 35.90 7.49
N ASN A 97 -18.08 35.78 6.54
CA ASN A 97 -18.92 36.87 6.05
C ASN A 97 -20.42 36.49 6.05
N VAL A 98 -21.05 36.70 7.20
CA VAL A 98 -22.46 36.38 7.49
C VAL A 98 -23.34 37.62 7.29
N LEU A 99 -24.35 37.50 6.43
CA LEU A 99 -25.21 38.62 6.06
C LEU A 99 -26.45 38.76 6.96
N THR A 100 -26.95 39.99 7.00
CA THR A 100 -28.18 40.43 7.69
C THR A 100 -29.45 39.89 7.06
N GLY A 101 -29.45 39.63 5.75
CA GLY A 101 -30.65 39.22 5.00
C GLY A 101 -31.51 40.39 4.52
N ASP A 102 -31.21 41.62 4.94
CA ASP A 102 -31.87 42.85 4.49
C ASP A 102 -31.16 43.41 3.24
N GLU A 103 -31.94 43.83 2.24
CA GLU A 103 -31.47 44.33 0.94
C GLU A 103 -30.95 45.79 0.99
N ASP A 104 -30.15 46.15 1.99
CA ASP A 104 -29.45 47.43 1.92
C ASP A 104 -28.44 47.38 0.75
N TYR A 105 -28.59 48.30 -0.21
CA TYR A 105 -27.85 48.32 -1.49
C TYR A 105 -26.32 48.28 -1.28
N ASP A 106 -25.82 48.99 -0.26
CA ASP A 106 -24.41 49.07 0.08
C ASP A 106 -23.89 47.77 0.73
N GLU A 107 -24.66 47.14 1.62
CA GLU A 107 -24.26 45.86 2.24
C GLU A 107 -24.30 44.71 1.23
N SER A 108 -25.29 44.70 0.34
CA SER A 108 -25.42 43.71 -0.73
C SER A 108 -24.25 43.80 -1.73
N SER A 109 -23.79 45.01 -2.07
CA SER A 109 -22.67 45.21 -2.99
C SER A 109 -21.32 44.86 -2.35
N ASP A 110 -21.06 45.31 -1.12
CA ASP A 110 -19.82 44.98 -0.39
C ASP A 110 -19.69 43.49 -0.13
N ALA A 111 -20.77 42.83 0.29
CA ALA A 111 -20.76 41.41 0.56
C ALA A 111 -20.45 40.58 -0.69
N LYS A 112 -21.05 40.95 -1.84
CA LYS A 112 -20.77 40.32 -3.13
C LYS A 112 -19.30 40.47 -3.51
N LEU A 113 -18.71 41.66 -3.31
CA LEU A 113 -17.31 41.91 -3.59
C LEU A 113 -16.36 41.12 -2.67
N ILE A 114 -16.61 41.12 -1.36
CA ILE A 114 -15.81 40.33 -0.39
C ILE A 114 -15.85 38.85 -0.76
N ARG A 115 -17.04 38.31 -1.03
CA ARG A 115 -17.22 36.90 -1.38
C ARG A 115 -16.54 36.56 -2.71
N GLY A 116 -16.76 37.38 -3.74
CA GLY A 116 -16.17 37.20 -5.06
C GLY A 116 -14.65 37.23 -5.04
N LEU A 117 -14.05 38.20 -4.34
CA LEU A 117 -12.60 38.30 -4.20
C LEU A 117 -12.01 37.18 -3.35
N SER A 118 -12.70 36.74 -2.29
CA SER A 118 -12.25 35.58 -1.49
C SER A 118 -12.18 34.32 -2.35
N ILE A 119 -13.20 34.08 -3.19
CA ILE A 119 -13.23 32.96 -4.14
C ILE A 119 -12.12 33.12 -5.19
N GLN A 120 -11.98 34.30 -5.80
CA GLN A 120 -10.97 34.58 -6.82
C GLN A 120 -9.55 34.34 -6.32
N ASN A 121 -9.28 34.66 -5.05
CA ASN A 121 -7.98 34.54 -4.43
C ASN A 121 -7.77 33.20 -3.67
N GLY A 122 -8.74 32.27 -3.72
CA GLY A 122 -8.64 30.98 -3.04
C GLY A 122 -8.62 31.10 -1.50
N ILE A 123 -9.21 32.16 -0.95
CA ILE A 123 -9.30 32.37 0.50
C ILE A 123 -10.57 31.65 1.00
N PRO A 124 -10.45 30.73 1.98
CA PRO A 124 -11.60 30.04 2.55
C PRO A 124 -12.67 31.03 3.03
N LEU A 125 -13.90 30.83 2.58
CA LEU A 125 -15.02 31.73 2.80
C LEU A 125 -16.18 30.98 3.43
N ILE A 126 -16.62 31.45 4.61
CA ILE A 126 -17.79 30.93 5.31
C ILE A 126 -18.86 32.01 5.35
N THR A 127 -20.06 31.67 4.88
CA THR A 127 -21.17 32.62 4.76
C THR A 127 -22.34 32.32 5.69
N ASP A 128 -22.34 31.15 6.31
CA ASP A 128 -23.36 30.67 7.24
C ASP A 128 -22.82 30.68 8.69
N PRO A 129 -23.59 31.20 9.67
CA PRO A 129 -23.12 31.32 11.05
C PRO A 129 -22.93 29.97 11.74
N GLU A 130 -23.74 28.96 11.46
CA GLU A 130 -23.61 27.63 12.07
C GLU A 130 -22.38 26.91 11.54
N VAL A 131 -22.14 27.01 10.22
CA VAL A 131 -20.90 26.50 9.62
C VAL A 131 -19.67 27.23 10.20
N ALA A 132 -19.77 28.54 10.43
CA ALA A 132 -18.69 29.31 11.03
C ALA A 132 -18.37 28.82 12.46
N ILE A 133 -19.39 28.64 13.30
CA ILE A 133 -19.24 28.11 14.66
C ILE A 133 -18.58 26.74 14.63
N ALA A 134 -19.14 25.79 13.87
CA ALA A 134 -18.60 24.44 13.79
C ALA A 134 -17.15 24.42 13.29
N THR A 135 -16.82 25.28 12.31
CA THR A 135 -15.46 25.38 11.78
C THR A 135 -14.49 25.92 12.83
N LEU A 136 -14.83 27.04 13.47
CA LEU A 136 -13.98 27.65 14.49
C LEU A 136 -13.76 26.73 15.69
N GLU A 137 -14.81 26.05 16.15
CA GLU A 137 -14.74 25.06 17.22
C GLU A 137 -13.84 23.88 16.83
N GLN A 138 -13.97 23.35 15.60
CA GLN A 138 -13.13 22.26 15.13
C GLN A 138 -11.65 22.67 15.05
N VAL A 139 -11.34 23.87 14.53
CA VAL A 139 -9.98 24.43 14.52
C VAL A 139 -9.40 24.48 15.93
N VAL A 140 -10.17 24.95 16.91
CA VAL A 140 -9.71 25.03 18.30
C VAL A 140 -9.49 23.64 18.88
N VAL A 141 -10.43 22.72 18.68
CA VAL A 141 -10.29 21.33 19.14
C VAL A 141 -9.05 20.68 18.56
N ASP A 142 -8.76 20.89 17.26
CA ASP A 142 -7.57 20.37 16.61
C ASP A 142 -6.28 20.99 17.18
N GLY A 143 -6.30 22.29 17.47
CA GLY A 143 -5.19 23.01 18.11
C GLY A 143 -4.95 22.60 19.57
N GLU A 144 -6.01 22.33 20.34
CA GLU A 144 -5.98 21.87 21.73
C GLU A 144 -5.50 20.42 21.85
N ARG A 145 -6.08 19.51 21.04
CA ARG A 145 -5.69 18.09 20.97
C ARG A 145 -4.27 17.89 20.46
N GLY A 146 -3.74 18.90 19.78
CA GLY A 146 -2.47 18.77 19.10
C GLY A 146 -2.54 17.84 17.91
N THR A 147 -3.71 17.71 17.27
CA THR A 147 -3.92 16.92 16.04
C THR A 147 -2.86 17.23 14.97
N PHE A 148 -2.36 18.47 14.97
CA PHE A 148 -1.29 18.93 14.08
C PHE A 148 -0.02 19.37 14.82
N ARG A 149 0.07 19.20 16.16
CA ARG A 149 1.27 19.58 16.96
C ARG A 149 2.40 18.57 16.75
N TYR A 150 2.96 18.52 15.56
CA TYR A 150 4.28 17.96 15.31
C TYR A 150 5.21 19.07 14.85
N LYS A 151 6.52 18.90 15.07
CA LYS A 151 7.50 19.85 14.55
C LYS A 151 7.44 19.78 13.02
N LEU A 152 7.39 20.94 12.34
CA LEU A 152 7.42 20.98 10.86
C LEU A 152 8.66 20.26 10.30
N ALA A 153 9.77 20.28 11.03
CA ALA A 153 10.92 19.41 10.84
C ALA A 153 11.07 18.57 12.11
N ASP A 154 11.00 17.25 12.00
CA ASP A 154 11.31 16.35 13.11
C ASP A 154 12.82 16.28 13.29
N ASP A 155 13.29 16.54 14.51
CA ASP A 155 14.69 16.46 14.92
C ASP A 155 14.99 15.20 15.73
N SER A 156 14.04 14.25 15.81
CA SER A 156 14.32 12.91 16.31
C SER A 156 15.49 12.35 15.50
N GLU A 157 16.58 11.98 16.15
CA GLU A 157 17.69 11.28 15.49
C GLU A 157 17.83 9.85 16.05
N PRO A 158 17.96 8.85 15.15
CA PRO A 158 17.81 8.96 13.70
C PRO A 158 16.32 9.00 13.29
N TRP A 159 15.86 10.08 12.66
CA TRP A 159 14.59 10.08 11.92
C TRP A 159 14.77 9.15 10.73
N ASN A 160 14.30 7.92 10.88
CA ASN A 160 14.46 6.88 9.89
C ASN A 160 13.23 5.98 9.91
N LEU A 161 12.31 6.22 8.98
CA LEU A 161 11.08 5.44 8.85
C LEU A 161 11.35 3.95 8.61
N GLY A 162 12.49 3.60 7.99
CA GLY A 162 12.93 2.22 7.85
C GLY A 162 13.33 1.60 9.18
N LEU A 163 14.05 2.33 10.04
CA LEU A 163 14.36 1.85 11.39
C LEU A 163 13.08 1.67 12.21
N HIS A 164 12.16 2.63 12.15
CA HIS A 164 10.88 2.53 12.85
C HIS A 164 10.06 1.32 12.37
N PHE A 165 10.03 1.09 11.06
CA PHE A 165 9.40 -0.11 10.48
C PHE A 165 10.04 -1.40 11.00
N LEU A 166 11.37 -1.49 10.99
CA LEU A 166 12.08 -2.70 11.44
C LEU A 166 11.89 -2.96 12.94
N GLN A 167 11.89 -1.92 13.77
CA GLN A 167 11.51 -2.03 15.19
C GLN A 167 10.07 -2.53 15.35
N LYS A 168 9.15 -2.00 14.55
CA LYS A 168 7.76 -2.47 14.56
C LYS A 168 7.64 -3.93 14.15
N ALA A 169 8.39 -4.35 13.14
CA ALA A 169 8.44 -5.74 12.70
C ALA A 169 8.99 -6.67 13.79
N GLU A 170 10.02 -6.23 14.53
CA GLU A 170 10.55 -6.96 15.69
C GLU A 170 9.50 -7.11 16.80
N GLU A 171 8.76 -6.04 17.15
CA GLU A 171 7.65 -6.09 18.11
C GLU A 171 6.55 -7.09 17.70
N LEU A 172 6.33 -7.24 16.39
CA LEU A 172 5.34 -8.14 15.81
C LEU A 172 5.83 -9.60 15.67
N GLY A 173 7.05 -9.91 16.13
CA GLY A 173 7.62 -11.26 16.12
C GLY A 173 8.51 -11.58 14.92
N GLY A 174 8.95 -10.55 14.19
CA GLY A 174 9.86 -10.66 13.04
C GLY A 174 9.15 -10.74 11.70
N LEU A 175 9.92 -10.52 10.63
CA LEU A 175 9.42 -10.49 9.26
C LEU A 175 9.05 -11.89 8.76
N ALA A 176 8.22 -11.94 7.72
CA ALA A 176 7.72 -13.13 7.07
C ALA A 176 7.89 -13.02 5.54
N CYS A 177 8.63 -13.96 4.94
CA CYS A 177 8.81 -14.05 3.49
C CYS A 177 8.01 -15.22 2.92
N HIS A 178 6.90 -14.96 2.25
CA HIS A 178 5.98 -15.99 1.77
C HIS A 178 6.33 -16.56 0.40
N HIS A 179 7.32 -16.00 -0.30
CA HIS A 179 7.71 -16.52 -1.60
C HIS A 179 9.17 -16.21 -1.95
N ALA A 180 9.92 -17.25 -2.36
CA ALA A 180 11.28 -17.15 -2.87
C ALA A 180 11.66 -18.39 -3.72
N HIS A 181 12.78 -18.33 -4.44
CA HIS A 181 13.38 -19.47 -5.18
C HIS A 181 14.86 -19.69 -4.83
N PHE A 182 15.14 -20.27 -3.66
CA PHE A 182 16.51 -20.41 -3.16
C PHE A 182 17.33 -21.49 -3.87
N ASP A 183 16.69 -22.47 -4.53
CA ASP A 183 17.36 -23.46 -5.37
C ASP A 183 17.93 -22.87 -6.67
N LYS A 184 17.56 -21.62 -6.99
CA LYS A 184 18.02 -20.85 -8.16
C LYS A 184 18.80 -19.61 -7.76
N ALA A 185 18.80 -19.29 -6.47
CA ALA A 185 19.45 -18.09 -5.99
C ALA A 185 20.97 -18.16 -6.21
N TYR A 186 21.58 -16.98 -6.37
CA TYR A 186 23.04 -16.81 -6.48
C TYR A 186 23.70 -17.54 -7.67
N LEU A 187 22.95 -17.74 -8.76
CA LEU A 187 23.51 -18.28 -10.00
C LEU A 187 24.15 -17.20 -10.89
N ILE A 188 23.91 -15.92 -10.59
CA ILE A 188 24.51 -14.80 -11.33
C ILE A 188 25.90 -14.44 -10.77
N SER A 189 26.79 -14.09 -11.68
CA SER A 189 28.12 -13.54 -11.42
C SER A 189 28.45 -12.50 -12.49
N MET A 190 29.52 -11.73 -12.31
CA MET A 190 29.96 -10.77 -13.34
C MET A 190 30.30 -11.44 -14.67
N GLU A 191 30.70 -12.72 -14.67
CA GLU A 191 31.05 -13.47 -15.88
C GLU A 191 29.83 -13.84 -16.71
N ASN A 192 28.70 -14.14 -16.05
CA ASN A 192 27.47 -14.60 -16.70
C ASN A 192 26.33 -13.56 -16.66
N LEU A 193 26.53 -12.37 -16.07
CA LEU A 193 25.54 -11.30 -16.00
C LEU A 193 24.96 -10.95 -17.37
N ARG A 194 25.79 -10.98 -18.42
CA ARG A 194 25.35 -10.74 -19.81
C ARG A 194 24.23 -11.67 -20.28
N LEU A 195 24.11 -12.86 -19.70
CA LEU A 195 23.04 -13.82 -20.02
C LEU A 195 21.67 -13.33 -19.52
N SER A 196 21.62 -12.40 -18.56
CA SER A 196 20.36 -11.82 -18.09
C SER A 196 19.70 -10.87 -19.11
N HIS A 197 20.39 -10.47 -20.18
CA HIS A 197 19.88 -9.57 -21.22
C HIS A 197 19.17 -10.31 -22.36
N VAL A 198 19.07 -11.64 -22.32
CA VAL A 198 18.39 -12.44 -23.36
C VAL A 198 16.88 -12.53 -23.12
N ASP A 199 16.12 -12.81 -24.16
CA ASP A 199 14.66 -12.96 -24.09
C ASP A 199 14.21 -14.02 -23.08
N MET A 200 13.05 -13.81 -22.45
CA MET A 200 12.51 -14.69 -21.40
C MET A 200 12.44 -16.18 -21.81
N GLN A 201 12.00 -16.47 -23.04
CA GLN A 201 11.98 -17.84 -23.58
C GLN A 201 13.38 -18.49 -23.61
N LYS A 202 14.40 -17.73 -24.02
CA LYS A 202 15.80 -18.19 -24.03
C LYS A 202 16.36 -18.33 -22.62
N LYS A 203 15.94 -17.48 -21.67
CA LYS A 203 16.32 -17.63 -20.25
C LYS A 203 15.87 -18.98 -19.71
N TRP A 204 14.67 -19.45 -20.08
CA TRP A 204 14.18 -20.76 -19.66
C TRP A 204 15.04 -21.92 -20.19
N GLU A 205 15.47 -21.86 -21.45
CA GLU A 205 16.40 -22.85 -22.02
C GLU A 205 17.78 -22.79 -21.37
N LEU A 206 18.35 -21.59 -21.17
CA LEU A 206 19.62 -21.42 -20.46
C LEU A 206 19.54 -21.99 -19.04
N TYR A 207 18.41 -21.76 -18.38
CA TYR A 207 18.17 -22.24 -17.03
C TYR A 207 18.10 -23.77 -16.99
N ARG A 208 17.50 -24.40 -18.00
CA ARG A 208 17.54 -25.87 -18.15
C ARG A 208 18.99 -26.39 -18.21
N PHE A 209 19.86 -25.77 -19.00
CA PHE A 209 21.28 -26.17 -19.07
C PHE A 209 22.03 -25.94 -17.76
N LEU A 210 21.71 -24.88 -17.02
CA LEU A 210 22.31 -24.66 -15.69
C LEU A 210 21.91 -25.75 -14.70
N LYS A 211 20.62 -26.11 -14.68
CA LYS A 211 20.09 -27.15 -13.80
C LYS A 211 20.66 -28.54 -14.05
N GLU A 212 20.96 -28.87 -15.31
CA GLU A 212 21.62 -30.15 -15.66
C GLU A 212 22.97 -30.34 -14.94
N ASN A 213 23.59 -29.25 -14.47
CA ASN A 213 24.87 -29.26 -13.75
C ASN A 213 24.73 -29.15 -12.23
N TYR A 214 23.51 -29.18 -11.68
CA TYR A 214 23.30 -29.07 -10.23
C TYR A 214 23.90 -30.24 -9.48
N THR A 215 24.52 -29.92 -8.34
CA THR A 215 25.05 -30.92 -7.41
C THR A 215 24.36 -30.76 -6.06
N PRO A 216 24.29 -31.83 -5.24
CA PRO A 216 23.72 -31.72 -3.89
C PRO A 216 24.42 -30.65 -3.03
N ALA A 217 25.74 -30.50 -3.17
CA ALA A 217 26.53 -29.54 -2.40
C ALA A 217 26.22 -28.09 -2.81
N ASP A 218 26.16 -27.83 -4.13
CA ASP A 218 25.79 -26.52 -4.68
C ASP A 218 24.38 -26.08 -4.23
N LEU A 219 23.38 -26.96 -4.39
CA LEU A 219 22.01 -26.64 -3.95
C LEU A 219 21.93 -26.40 -2.44
N THR A 220 22.63 -27.20 -1.64
CA THR A 220 22.63 -27.02 -0.17
C THR A 220 23.26 -25.68 0.21
N GLU A 221 24.35 -25.26 -0.46
CA GLU A 221 24.99 -23.97 -0.22
C GLU A 221 24.06 -22.82 -0.60
N ARG A 222 23.51 -22.79 -1.82
CA ARG A 222 22.68 -21.68 -2.30
C ARG A 222 21.38 -21.54 -1.52
N ILE A 223 20.74 -22.68 -1.18
CA ILE A 223 19.55 -22.68 -0.33
C ILE A 223 19.89 -22.21 1.09
N SER A 224 21.00 -22.68 1.68
CA SER A 224 21.45 -22.21 3.00
C SER A 224 21.69 -20.71 3.00
N ARG A 225 22.33 -20.18 1.96
CA ARG A 225 22.64 -18.75 1.83
C ARG A 225 21.38 -17.88 1.75
N GLY A 226 20.37 -18.33 1.00
CA GLY A 226 19.07 -17.65 0.94
C GLY A 226 18.38 -17.63 2.31
N VAL A 227 18.39 -18.75 3.02
CA VAL A 227 17.83 -18.85 4.39
C VAL A 227 18.61 -17.97 5.37
N GLU A 228 19.94 -17.95 5.32
CA GLU A 228 20.78 -17.10 6.16
C GLU A 228 20.51 -15.61 5.91
N LYS A 229 20.36 -15.20 4.65
CA LYS A 229 19.97 -13.83 4.28
C LYS A 229 18.62 -13.43 4.88
N MET A 230 17.66 -14.36 4.97
CA MET A 230 16.38 -14.11 5.66
C MET A 230 16.60 -13.93 7.17
N ILE A 231 17.39 -14.80 7.80
CA ILE A 231 17.66 -14.72 9.24
C ILE A 231 18.40 -13.41 9.61
N GLU A 232 19.38 -12.99 8.81
CA GLU A 232 20.20 -11.79 9.04
C GLU A 232 19.39 -10.49 9.14
N GLN A 233 18.23 -10.43 8.49
CA GLN A 233 17.34 -9.26 8.49
C GLN A 233 16.14 -9.41 9.43
N GLY A 234 16.12 -10.42 10.30
CA GLY A 234 15.06 -10.62 11.30
C GLY A 234 13.80 -11.32 10.78
N VAL A 235 13.90 -12.06 9.67
CA VAL A 235 12.79 -12.94 9.22
C VAL A 235 12.74 -14.17 10.11
N THR A 236 11.56 -14.44 10.66
CA THR A 236 11.31 -15.60 11.55
C THR A 236 10.49 -16.70 10.87
N TYR A 237 9.96 -16.42 9.68
CA TYR A 237 9.25 -17.36 8.85
C TYR A 237 9.54 -17.10 7.37
N CYS A 238 9.96 -18.12 6.63
CA CYS A 238 10.13 -17.99 5.18
C CYS A 238 9.68 -19.23 4.41
N ARG A 239 9.31 -19.03 3.16
CA ARG A 239 8.97 -20.09 2.21
C ARG A 239 9.82 -19.96 0.97
N THR A 240 10.19 -21.10 0.40
CA THR A 240 10.73 -21.14 -0.96
C THR A 240 10.02 -22.22 -1.77
N MET A 241 9.95 -22.03 -3.08
CA MET A 241 9.70 -23.14 -3.99
C MET A 241 11.02 -23.62 -4.59
N VAL A 242 11.11 -24.93 -4.77
CA VAL A 242 12.21 -25.58 -5.49
C VAL A 242 11.69 -26.42 -6.62
N ASP A 243 12.51 -26.61 -7.66
CA ASP A 243 12.09 -27.37 -8.82
C ASP A 243 12.07 -28.89 -8.57
N ALA A 244 11.10 -29.56 -9.19
CA ALA A 244 11.13 -31.01 -9.40
C ALA A 244 10.53 -31.34 -10.77
N ASP A 245 11.36 -31.91 -11.64
CA ASP A 245 11.00 -32.25 -13.02
C ASP A 245 11.91 -33.37 -13.54
N SER A 246 11.75 -33.77 -14.81
CA SER A 246 12.57 -34.80 -15.46
C SER A 246 14.08 -34.48 -15.52
N THR A 247 14.47 -33.21 -15.38
CA THR A 247 15.86 -32.73 -15.49
C THR A 247 16.57 -32.79 -14.13
N VAL A 248 15.98 -32.23 -13.08
CA VAL A 248 16.58 -32.18 -11.74
C VAL A 248 16.11 -33.30 -10.81
N LYS A 249 15.06 -34.02 -11.21
CA LYS A 249 14.44 -35.10 -10.43
C LYS A 249 14.07 -34.61 -9.04
N LEU A 250 14.54 -35.29 -7.99
CA LEU A 250 14.29 -34.94 -6.59
C LEU A 250 15.44 -34.17 -5.94
N LEU A 251 16.47 -33.80 -6.70
CA LEU A 251 17.68 -33.24 -6.14
C LEU A 251 17.44 -31.93 -5.35
N PRO A 252 16.66 -30.94 -5.86
CA PRO A 252 16.43 -29.69 -5.14
C PRO A 252 15.61 -29.87 -3.87
N ILE A 253 14.52 -30.66 -3.91
CA ILE A 253 13.69 -30.91 -2.73
C ILE A 253 14.47 -31.66 -1.62
N GLN A 254 15.33 -32.62 -2.00
CA GLN A 254 16.19 -33.31 -1.03
C GLN A 254 17.20 -32.37 -0.36
N ALA A 255 17.77 -31.43 -1.10
CA ALA A 255 18.66 -30.40 -0.54
C ALA A 255 17.88 -29.45 0.37
N ALA A 256 16.72 -28.97 -0.07
CA ALA A 256 15.89 -28.04 0.68
C ALA A 256 15.40 -28.61 2.01
N VAL A 257 14.98 -29.89 2.06
CA VAL A 257 14.60 -30.56 3.30
C VAL A 257 15.77 -30.65 4.29
N LYS A 258 16.98 -30.95 3.82
CA LYS A 258 18.18 -30.95 4.68
C LYS A 258 18.48 -29.56 5.24
N VAL A 259 18.33 -28.52 4.43
CA VAL A 259 18.51 -27.13 4.89
C VAL A 259 17.42 -26.76 5.90
N LYS A 260 16.17 -27.15 5.66
CA LYS A 260 15.07 -26.99 6.61
C LYS A 260 15.37 -27.61 7.96
N GLU A 261 15.88 -28.84 8.00
CA GLU A 261 16.30 -29.48 9.25
C GLU A 261 17.45 -28.70 9.92
N LYS A 262 18.46 -28.27 9.14
CA LYS A 262 19.66 -27.56 9.62
C LYS A 262 19.34 -26.23 10.32
N TYR A 263 18.34 -25.48 9.88
CA TYR A 263 17.99 -24.15 10.43
C TYR A 263 16.70 -24.14 11.26
N SER A 264 16.17 -25.31 11.60
CA SER A 264 14.88 -25.47 12.30
C SER A 264 14.81 -24.80 13.69
N ASP A 265 15.97 -24.52 14.31
CA ASP A 265 16.11 -23.82 15.58
C ASP A 265 16.14 -22.28 15.43
N ARG A 266 16.28 -21.76 14.20
CA ARG A 266 16.47 -20.33 13.93
C ARG A 266 15.33 -19.69 13.16
N ILE A 267 14.67 -20.43 12.28
CA ILE A 267 13.63 -19.92 11.39
C ILE A 267 12.63 -21.02 11.03
N GLU A 268 11.35 -20.67 10.94
CA GLU A 268 10.35 -21.56 10.37
C GLU A 268 10.46 -21.51 8.84
N PHE A 269 11.12 -22.50 8.24
CA PHE A 269 11.36 -22.59 6.81
C PHE A 269 10.45 -23.63 6.15
N GLU A 270 9.62 -23.21 5.21
CA GLU A 270 8.77 -24.11 4.41
C GLU A 270 9.27 -24.22 2.96
N VAL A 271 9.09 -25.41 2.40
CA VAL A 271 9.52 -25.73 1.04
C VAL A 271 8.33 -26.22 0.24
N GLY A 272 8.11 -25.63 -0.94
CA GLY A 272 7.15 -26.08 -1.93
C GLY A 272 7.83 -26.56 -3.20
N VAL A 273 7.05 -27.14 -4.11
CA VAL A 273 7.57 -27.66 -5.38
C VAL A 273 7.04 -26.84 -6.55
N GLN A 274 7.90 -26.24 -7.36
CA GLN A 274 7.50 -25.55 -8.58
C GLN A 274 7.54 -26.49 -9.81
N PRO A 275 6.44 -26.60 -10.58
CA PRO A 275 6.41 -27.42 -11.79
C PRO A 275 6.87 -26.63 -13.03
N LEU A 276 8.17 -26.33 -13.16
CA LEU A 276 8.68 -25.52 -14.27
C LEU A 276 8.52 -26.17 -15.67
N GLN A 277 8.33 -27.49 -15.75
CA GLN A 277 8.03 -28.21 -16.99
C GLN A 277 6.54 -28.51 -17.18
N GLY A 278 5.67 -27.95 -16.32
CA GLY A 278 4.26 -28.33 -16.27
C GLY A 278 4.03 -29.64 -15.53
N VAL A 279 2.77 -30.06 -15.47
CA VAL A 279 2.32 -31.27 -14.75
C VAL A 279 1.54 -32.25 -15.63
N LEU A 280 1.35 -31.93 -16.91
CA LEU A 280 0.64 -32.81 -17.86
C LEU A 280 1.55 -33.86 -18.52
N ASP A 281 2.86 -33.62 -18.53
CA ASP A 281 3.84 -34.61 -18.98
C ASP A 281 4.03 -35.71 -17.91
N PRO A 282 3.79 -37.00 -18.22
CA PRO A 282 3.84 -38.07 -17.22
C PRO A 282 5.20 -38.27 -16.54
N GLU A 283 6.30 -38.06 -17.27
CA GLU A 283 7.65 -38.23 -16.71
C GLU A 283 7.94 -37.13 -15.68
N SER A 284 7.68 -35.88 -16.06
CA SER A 284 7.84 -34.72 -15.16
C SER A 284 6.89 -34.81 -13.96
N TYR A 285 5.63 -35.22 -14.18
CA TYR A 285 4.65 -35.40 -13.12
C TYR A 285 5.09 -36.43 -12.07
N THR A 286 5.76 -37.51 -12.48
CA THR A 286 6.25 -38.54 -11.55
C THR A 286 7.19 -37.95 -10.49
N TYR A 287 8.15 -37.11 -10.91
CA TYR A 287 9.07 -36.45 -9.97
C TYR A 287 8.39 -35.34 -9.19
N PHE A 288 7.49 -34.58 -9.82
CA PHE A 288 6.70 -33.55 -9.16
C PHE A 288 5.85 -34.11 -8.01
N GLU A 289 5.12 -35.21 -8.25
CA GLU A 289 4.30 -35.89 -7.24
C GLU A 289 5.15 -36.38 -6.06
N GLN A 290 6.28 -37.05 -6.35
CA GLN A 290 7.21 -37.54 -5.34
C GLN A 290 7.78 -36.39 -4.48
N ALA A 291 8.21 -35.30 -5.12
CA ALA A 291 8.71 -34.12 -4.43
C ALA A 291 7.62 -33.47 -3.58
N CYS A 292 6.38 -33.36 -4.09
CA CYS A 292 5.25 -32.85 -3.32
C CYS A 292 4.94 -33.71 -2.10
N GLY A 293 5.24 -35.01 -2.14
CA GLY A 293 5.18 -35.88 -0.96
C GLY A 293 6.12 -35.44 0.17
N MET A 294 7.29 -34.89 -0.18
CA MET A 294 8.32 -34.42 0.76
C MET A 294 8.17 -32.95 1.19
N ALA A 295 7.51 -32.14 0.37
CA ALA A 295 7.35 -30.69 0.56
C ALA A 295 6.25 -30.33 1.57
N ASP A 296 6.21 -29.07 2.01
CA ASP A 296 5.14 -28.56 2.89
C ASP A 296 3.89 -28.14 2.10
N PHE A 297 4.07 -27.75 0.84
CA PHE A 297 2.98 -27.28 -0.03
C PHE A 297 3.20 -27.64 -1.50
N VAL A 298 2.11 -27.69 -2.25
CA VAL A 298 2.12 -27.99 -3.69
C VAL A 298 2.20 -26.67 -4.47
N GLY A 299 3.11 -26.58 -5.43
CA GLY A 299 3.19 -25.41 -6.31
C GLY A 299 2.42 -25.59 -7.62
N GLY A 300 2.11 -24.49 -8.29
CA GLY A 300 1.48 -24.47 -9.61
C GLY A 300 2.04 -23.39 -10.53
N LEU A 301 2.05 -23.68 -11.83
CA LEU A 301 2.44 -22.76 -12.90
C LEU A 301 1.60 -23.06 -14.16
N PRO A 302 0.29 -22.73 -14.17
CA PRO A 302 -0.64 -23.06 -15.26
C PRO A 302 -0.21 -22.56 -16.64
N SER A 303 0.58 -21.49 -16.68
CA SER A 303 1.14 -20.95 -17.93
C SER A 303 2.03 -21.95 -18.69
N ARG A 304 2.60 -22.95 -18.02
CA ARG A 304 3.43 -24.00 -18.65
C ARG A 304 2.67 -25.02 -19.46
N ASP A 305 1.43 -25.29 -19.07
CA ASP A 305 0.59 -26.29 -19.72
C ASP A 305 -0.43 -25.64 -20.67
N ARG A 306 -0.21 -24.38 -21.07
CA ARG A 306 -1.00 -23.73 -22.12
C ARG A 306 -0.98 -24.59 -23.40
N PRO A 307 -2.14 -24.78 -24.07
CA PRO A 307 -3.40 -24.05 -23.91
C PRO A 307 -4.38 -24.67 -22.90
N GLN A 308 -3.95 -25.56 -22.00
CA GLN A 308 -4.80 -26.27 -21.02
C GLN A 308 -4.48 -25.89 -19.55
N PRO A 309 -4.44 -24.59 -19.18
CA PRO A 309 -4.14 -24.17 -17.81
C PRO A 309 -5.15 -24.68 -16.77
N GLU A 310 -6.40 -24.92 -17.17
CA GLU A 310 -7.44 -25.48 -16.31
C GLU A 310 -7.11 -26.91 -15.85
N LYS A 311 -6.57 -27.74 -16.76
CA LYS A 311 -6.16 -29.10 -16.43
C LYS A 311 -4.95 -29.13 -15.51
N HIS A 312 -4.03 -28.18 -15.67
CA HIS A 312 -2.91 -28.02 -14.74
C HIS A 312 -3.43 -27.80 -13.31
N LEU A 313 -4.37 -26.86 -13.15
CA LEU A 313 -4.96 -26.56 -11.85
C LEU A 313 -5.71 -27.76 -11.27
N ASP A 314 -6.47 -28.50 -12.08
CA ASP A 314 -7.15 -29.72 -11.64
C ASP A 314 -6.16 -30.75 -11.06
N VAL A 315 -5.06 -31.01 -11.79
CA VAL A 315 -4.03 -31.98 -11.37
C VAL A 315 -3.38 -31.59 -10.05
N ILE A 316 -2.94 -30.34 -9.89
CA ILE A 316 -2.26 -29.91 -8.66
C ILE A 316 -3.24 -29.82 -7.47
N MET A 317 -4.50 -29.47 -7.71
CA MET A 317 -5.53 -29.39 -6.66
C MET A 317 -5.91 -30.78 -6.15
N ASP A 318 -6.08 -31.76 -7.05
CA ASP A 318 -6.33 -33.14 -6.67
C ASP A 318 -5.14 -33.74 -5.90
N LEU A 319 -3.91 -33.47 -6.32
CA LEU A 319 -2.70 -33.87 -5.60
C LEU A 319 -2.65 -33.26 -4.20
N ALA A 320 -2.88 -31.96 -4.09
CA ALA A 320 -2.86 -31.26 -2.81
C ALA A 320 -3.93 -31.76 -1.84
N LYS A 321 -5.14 -32.07 -2.34
CA LYS A 321 -6.22 -32.69 -1.56
C LYS A 321 -5.80 -34.06 -1.02
N ARG A 322 -5.26 -34.91 -1.90
CA ARG A 322 -4.79 -36.25 -1.52
C ARG A 322 -3.66 -36.20 -0.49
N LEU A 323 -2.75 -35.24 -0.61
CA LEU A 323 -1.64 -35.06 0.33
C LEU A 323 -2.02 -34.27 1.59
N GLY A 324 -3.19 -33.64 1.63
CA GLY A 324 -3.59 -32.77 2.72
C GLY A 324 -2.77 -31.48 2.83
N LYS A 325 -2.20 -30.98 1.73
CA LYS A 325 -1.29 -29.81 1.72
C LYS A 325 -1.93 -28.55 1.12
N PRO A 326 -1.52 -27.33 1.51
CA PRO A 326 -1.93 -26.10 0.85
C PRO A 326 -1.27 -25.96 -0.53
N ILE A 327 -1.73 -24.96 -1.30
CA ILE A 327 -1.30 -24.73 -2.68
C ILE A 327 -0.86 -23.30 -2.87
N ASP A 328 0.27 -23.11 -3.54
CA ASP A 328 0.76 -21.81 -3.98
C ASP A 328 0.90 -21.84 -5.52
N VAL A 329 0.33 -20.88 -6.23
CA VAL A 329 0.30 -20.91 -7.70
C VAL A 329 0.78 -19.59 -8.28
N HIS A 330 1.80 -19.65 -9.13
CA HIS A 330 2.21 -18.53 -9.97
C HIS A 330 1.12 -18.26 -11.00
N VAL A 331 0.50 -17.09 -10.92
CA VAL A 331 -0.56 -16.66 -11.84
C VAL A 331 -0.30 -15.25 -12.34
N ASP A 332 -0.73 -14.99 -13.57
CA ASP A 332 -0.80 -13.63 -14.12
C ASP A 332 0.53 -12.86 -14.00
N GLN A 333 1.60 -13.43 -14.56
CA GLN A 333 2.96 -12.90 -14.48
C GLN A 333 3.26 -11.83 -15.55
N GLU A 334 2.27 -11.44 -16.35
CA GLU A 334 2.35 -10.35 -17.32
C GLU A 334 1.52 -9.15 -16.86
N ASN A 335 2.01 -7.95 -17.15
CA ASN A 335 1.26 -6.72 -16.92
C ASN A 335 0.22 -6.49 -18.03
N SER A 336 -0.74 -7.41 -18.15
CA SER A 336 -1.70 -7.50 -19.26
C SER A 336 -3.13 -7.65 -18.76
N PRO A 337 -4.13 -6.89 -19.25
CA PRO A 337 -5.53 -7.08 -18.83
C PRO A 337 -6.13 -8.39 -19.33
N HIS A 338 -5.45 -9.10 -20.25
CA HIS A 338 -5.97 -10.28 -20.94
C HIS A 338 -5.66 -11.60 -20.23
N GLU A 339 -4.73 -11.63 -19.28
CA GLU A 339 -4.50 -12.83 -18.45
C GLU A 339 -5.63 -12.97 -17.41
N ASN A 340 -6.12 -14.19 -17.19
CA ASN A 340 -7.24 -14.47 -16.29
C ASN A 340 -6.95 -15.63 -15.33
N GLU A 341 -5.67 -15.90 -15.06
CA GLU A 341 -5.26 -17.06 -14.26
C GLU A 341 -5.65 -16.88 -12.79
N THR A 342 -5.61 -15.67 -12.23
CA THR A 342 -6.11 -15.39 -10.86
C THR A 342 -7.60 -15.70 -10.74
N GLU A 343 -8.41 -15.30 -11.73
CA GLU A 343 -9.84 -15.61 -11.73
C GLU A 343 -10.08 -17.12 -11.88
N LEU A 344 -9.37 -17.76 -12.80
CA LEU A 344 -9.47 -19.21 -13.02
C LEU A 344 -9.11 -19.98 -11.75
N LEU A 345 -8.03 -19.58 -11.06
CA LEU A 345 -7.58 -20.17 -9.80
C LEU A 345 -8.65 -20.04 -8.71
N ALA A 346 -9.29 -18.89 -8.57
CA ALA A 346 -10.35 -18.69 -7.60
C ALA A 346 -11.56 -19.60 -7.88
N ARG A 347 -11.98 -19.73 -9.14
CA ARG A 347 -13.07 -20.65 -9.53
C ARG A 347 -12.71 -22.10 -9.23
N LYS A 348 -11.49 -22.53 -9.61
CA LYS A 348 -11.00 -23.89 -9.38
C LYS A 348 -10.86 -24.20 -7.89
N THR A 349 -10.47 -23.22 -7.08
CA THR A 349 -10.42 -23.35 -5.61
C THR A 349 -11.79 -23.70 -5.04
N ILE A 350 -12.86 -23.03 -5.51
CA ILE A 350 -14.24 -23.32 -5.09
C ILE A 350 -14.69 -24.69 -5.61
N GLU A 351 -14.44 -24.98 -6.88
CA GLU A 351 -14.79 -26.26 -7.52
C GLU A 351 -14.19 -27.46 -6.78
N HIS A 352 -12.95 -27.33 -6.32
CA HIS A 352 -12.22 -28.39 -5.62
C HIS A 352 -12.46 -28.46 -4.12
N GLY A 353 -13.18 -27.49 -3.54
CA GLY A 353 -13.44 -27.42 -2.10
C GLY A 353 -12.18 -27.06 -1.28
N LEU A 354 -11.31 -26.22 -1.83
CA LEU A 354 -10.01 -25.84 -1.25
C LEU A 354 -9.99 -24.42 -0.68
N GLN A 355 -11.16 -23.85 -0.38
CA GLN A 355 -11.26 -22.49 0.11
C GLN A 355 -10.40 -22.27 1.37
N GLY A 356 -9.67 -21.15 1.40
CA GLY A 356 -8.77 -20.81 2.51
C GLY A 356 -7.43 -21.56 2.52
N ARG A 357 -7.11 -22.34 1.48
CA ARG A 357 -5.88 -23.15 1.38
C ARG A 357 -5.02 -22.84 0.16
N VAL A 358 -5.40 -21.84 -0.63
CA VAL A 358 -4.78 -21.52 -1.93
C VAL A 358 -4.22 -20.11 -1.91
N PHE A 359 -2.99 -19.96 -2.39
CA PHE A 359 -2.26 -18.71 -2.53
C PHE A 359 -1.97 -18.44 -4.01
N ALA A 360 -2.34 -17.26 -4.49
CA ALA A 360 -2.00 -16.76 -5.81
C ALA A 360 -0.74 -15.90 -5.70
N ILE A 361 0.34 -16.28 -6.37
CA ILE A 361 1.59 -15.52 -6.41
C ILE A 361 1.53 -14.54 -7.58
N HIS A 362 1.89 -13.29 -7.30
CA HIS A 362 1.89 -12.10 -8.16
C HIS A 362 0.52 -11.46 -8.43
N ALA A 363 -0.37 -12.12 -9.17
CA ALA A 363 -1.65 -11.56 -9.62
C ALA A 363 -1.52 -10.18 -10.31
N ILE A 364 -0.52 -10.01 -11.18
CA ILE A 364 -0.15 -8.70 -11.76
C ILE A 364 -1.25 -8.17 -12.68
N SER A 365 -1.77 -9.06 -13.54
CA SER A 365 -2.80 -8.72 -14.54
C SER A 365 -4.03 -8.04 -13.93
N LEU A 366 -4.34 -8.33 -12.66
CA LEU A 366 -5.49 -7.78 -11.96
C LEU A 366 -5.44 -6.25 -11.91
N ALA A 367 -4.25 -5.65 -11.75
CA ALA A 367 -4.10 -4.19 -11.74
C ALA A 367 -4.30 -3.56 -13.13
N ALA A 368 -4.09 -4.32 -14.21
CA ALA A 368 -4.27 -3.87 -15.58
C ALA A 368 -5.73 -3.89 -16.03
N LYS A 369 -6.61 -4.63 -15.33
CA LYS A 369 -8.02 -4.78 -15.69
C LYS A 369 -8.83 -3.51 -15.38
N PRO A 370 -9.95 -3.27 -16.08
CA PRO A 370 -10.90 -2.20 -15.72
C PRO A 370 -11.40 -2.35 -14.28
N GLU A 371 -11.64 -1.23 -13.58
CA GLU A 371 -11.97 -1.23 -12.14
C GLU A 371 -13.11 -2.18 -11.76
N ARG A 372 -14.17 -2.22 -12.59
CA ARG A 372 -15.31 -3.14 -12.41
C ARG A 372 -14.89 -4.62 -12.43
N GLU A 373 -13.96 -4.99 -13.30
CA GLU A 373 -13.44 -6.36 -13.35
C GLU A 373 -12.53 -6.66 -12.17
N GLN A 374 -11.75 -5.67 -11.70
CA GLN A 374 -10.98 -5.82 -10.47
C GLN A 374 -11.91 -6.13 -9.28
N GLU A 375 -12.96 -5.33 -9.10
CA GLU A 375 -13.94 -5.52 -8.02
C GLU A 375 -14.62 -6.90 -8.09
N ARG A 376 -15.05 -7.33 -9.28
CA ARG A 376 -15.67 -8.64 -9.48
C ARG A 376 -14.73 -9.78 -9.12
N ILE A 377 -13.46 -9.71 -9.53
CA ILE A 377 -12.47 -10.75 -9.25
C ILE A 377 -12.08 -10.73 -7.77
N ILE A 378 -11.96 -9.56 -7.14
CA ILE A 378 -11.68 -9.41 -5.71
C ILE A 378 -12.78 -10.05 -4.86
N GLU A 379 -14.06 -9.86 -5.20
CA GLU A 379 -15.15 -10.54 -4.49
C GLU A 379 -15.10 -12.07 -4.68
N LEU A 380 -14.74 -12.55 -5.87
CA LEU A 380 -14.54 -13.98 -6.11
C LEU A 380 -13.35 -14.54 -5.30
N LEU A 381 -12.25 -13.79 -5.16
CA LEU A 381 -11.11 -14.17 -4.33
C LEU A 381 -11.52 -14.31 -2.86
N LYS A 382 -12.39 -13.43 -2.35
CA LYS A 382 -12.94 -13.52 -0.99
C LYS A 382 -13.82 -14.75 -0.82
N GLU A 383 -14.73 -15.00 -1.76
CA GLU A 383 -15.57 -16.20 -1.75
C GLU A 383 -14.73 -17.49 -1.77
N ALA A 384 -13.69 -17.51 -2.61
CA ALA A 384 -12.77 -18.63 -2.72
C ALA A 384 -11.79 -18.74 -1.54
N GLY A 385 -11.68 -17.71 -0.69
CA GLY A 385 -10.64 -17.65 0.35
C GLY A 385 -9.22 -17.76 -0.21
N VAL A 386 -8.98 -17.27 -1.43
CA VAL A 386 -7.64 -17.26 -2.05
C VAL A 386 -6.86 -16.07 -1.51
N SER A 387 -5.65 -16.33 -1.02
CA SER A 387 -4.72 -15.29 -0.57
C SER A 387 -3.82 -14.82 -1.71
N ILE A 388 -3.35 -13.58 -1.68
CA ILE A 388 -2.41 -13.05 -2.68
C ILE A 388 -1.01 -12.92 -2.06
N ILE A 389 0.02 -13.46 -2.71
CA ILE A 389 1.42 -13.18 -2.39
C ILE A 389 1.97 -12.21 -3.42
N ILE A 390 2.41 -11.04 -2.96
CA ILE A 390 2.92 -9.95 -3.78
C ILE A 390 4.44 -9.94 -3.69
N CYS A 391 5.11 -9.92 -4.85
CA CYS A 391 6.56 -9.79 -4.95
C CYS A 391 6.89 -8.51 -5.74
N PRO A 392 6.92 -7.33 -5.09
CA PRO A 392 7.02 -6.03 -5.76
C PRO A 392 8.17 -5.90 -6.77
N SER A 393 9.40 -6.24 -6.38
CA SER A 393 10.57 -6.13 -7.27
C SER A 393 10.45 -7.07 -8.46
N ALA A 394 9.98 -8.29 -8.23
CA ALA A 394 9.75 -9.26 -9.30
C ALA A 394 8.72 -8.75 -10.29
N ALA A 395 7.58 -8.31 -9.78
CA ALA A 395 6.45 -7.87 -10.58
C ALA A 395 6.81 -6.64 -11.45
N LEU A 396 7.61 -5.70 -10.92
CA LEU A 396 8.13 -4.56 -11.69
C LEU A 396 9.23 -4.94 -12.70
N SER A 397 10.01 -5.99 -12.43
CA SER A 397 11.06 -6.48 -13.34
C SER A 397 10.51 -7.27 -14.53
N MET A 398 9.23 -7.69 -14.47
CA MET A 398 8.58 -8.43 -15.56
C MET A 398 8.57 -7.63 -16.86
N LYS A 399 8.62 -8.35 -17.98
CA LYS A 399 8.66 -7.76 -19.31
C LYS A 399 7.43 -6.90 -19.56
N GLN A 400 7.65 -5.64 -19.94
CA GLN A 400 6.59 -4.79 -20.46
C GLN A 400 6.19 -5.26 -21.86
N LEU A 401 4.89 -5.45 -22.07
CA LEU A 401 4.33 -5.79 -23.36
C LEU A 401 4.16 -4.53 -24.21
N ASP A 402 4.27 -4.67 -25.52
CA ASP A 402 4.02 -3.58 -26.47
C ASP A 402 2.51 -3.32 -26.56
N MET A 403 1.97 -2.57 -25.60
CA MET A 403 0.56 -2.24 -25.49
C MET A 403 0.35 -0.80 -25.00
N THR A 404 -0.77 -0.20 -25.40
CA THR A 404 -1.22 1.11 -24.89
C THR A 404 -2.37 0.89 -23.90
N GLY A 405 -2.28 1.46 -22.71
CA GLY A 405 -3.29 1.32 -21.67
C GLY A 405 -3.21 2.47 -20.66
N PRO A 406 -4.17 2.54 -19.71
CA PRO A 406 -4.07 3.47 -18.59
C PRO A 406 -2.78 3.22 -17.80
N LEU A 407 -2.23 4.27 -17.19
CA LEU A 407 -1.03 4.14 -16.39
C LEU A 407 -1.35 3.39 -15.09
N HIS A 408 -0.77 2.19 -14.94
CA HIS A 408 -0.74 1.42 -13.70
C HIS A 408 0.64 0.81 -13.52
N ASN A 409 0.97 0.47 -12.27
CA ASN A 409 2.18 -0.29 -11.97
C ASN A 409 1.94 -1.79 -12.19
N SER A 410 3.02 -2.52 -12.49
CA SER A 410 3.01 -3.97 -12.60
C SER A 410 3.01 -4.63 -11.22
N ILE A 411 2.06 -4.29 -10.35
CA ILE A 411 1.88 -4.89 -9.01
C ILE A 411 0.37 -5.08 -8.81
N ALA A 412 -0.05 -6.21 -8.21
CA ALA A 412 -1.44 -6.45 -7.84
C ALA A 412 -2.07 -5.22 -7.15
N PRO A 413 -3.39 -4.96 -7.28
CA PRO A 413 -4.02 -3.74 -6.76
C PRO A 413 -4.16 -3.80 -5.22
N PHE A 414 -3.03 -3.72 -4.53
CA PHE A 414 -2.85 -3.96 -3.10
C PHE A 414 -3.80 -3.13 -2.22
N PRO A 415 -3.97 -1.80 -2.42
CA PRO A 415 -4.90 -1.03 -1.62
C PRO A 415 -6.36 -1.51 -1.76
N ARG A 416 -6.76 -1.97 -2.95
CA ARG A 416 -8.11 -2.50 -3.20
C ARG A 416 -8.29 -3.87 -2.55
N LEU A 417 -7.31 -4.77 -2.70
CA LEU A 417 -7.30 -6.08 -2.06
C LEU A 417 -7.39 -5.97 -0.53
N LEU A 418 -6.57 -5.09 0.06
CA LEU A 418 -6.56 -4.82 1.49
C LEU A 418 -7.88 -4.23 1.97
N ALA A 419 -8.42 -3.22 1.27
CA ALA A 419 -9.70 -2.61 1.62
C ALA A 419 -10.88 -3.59 1.54
N ALA A 420 -10.80 -4.58 0.64
CA ALA A 420 -11.81 -5.63 0.50
C ALA A 420 -11.63 -6.78 1.52
N GLY A 421 -10.51 -6.82 2.25
CA GLY A 421 -10.21 -7.86 3.23
C GLY A 421 -9.67 -9.16 2.61
N VAL A 422 -9.11 -9.12 1.40
CA VAL A 422 -8.39 -10.26 0.82
C VAL A 422 -7.03 -10.40 1.53
N PRO A 423 -6.69 -11.55 2.13
CA PRO A 423 -5.39 -11.75 2.75
C PRO A 423 -4.26 -11.55 1.73
N CYS A 424 -3.32 -10.67 2.07
CA CYS A 424 -2.17 -10.34 1.24
C CYS A 424 -0.89 -10.61 2.03
N TYR A 425 0.13 -11.12 1.35
CA TYR A 425 1.43 -11.45 1.91
C TYR A 425 2.55 -10.94 0.99
N LEU A 426 3.77 -10.87 1.49
CA LEU A 426 4.94 -10.41 0.74
C LEU A 426 5.94 -11.54 0.49
N GLY A 427 6.61 -11.48 -0.66
CA GLY A 427 7.73 -12.34 -1.00
C GLY A 427 8.81 -11.60 -1.79
N VAL A 428 9.99 -12.19 -1.85
CA VAL A 428 11.17 -11.65 -2.56
C VAL A 428 11.36 -12.28 -3.94
N ASP A 429 10.72 -13.43 -4.19
CA ASP A 429 10.82 -14.20 -5.43
C ASP A 429 12.26 -14.65 -5.74
N ASN A 430 12.83 -14.26 -6.88
CA ASN A 430 14.18 -14.64 -7.28
C ASN A 430 15.26 -13.74 -6.63
N ILE A 431 16.41 -14.33 -6.29
CA ILE A 431 17.56 -13.62 -5.70
C ILE A 431 18.81 -13.90 -6.54
N HIS A 432 19.42 -12.85 -7.10
CA HIS A 432 20.69 -12.96 -7.84
C HIS A 432 20.73 -14.11 -8.86
N ASP A 433 19.71 -14.20 -9.71
CA ASP A 433 19.62 -15.21 -10.76
C ASP A 433 19.44 -14.60 -12.16
N LEU A 434 19.24 -15.44 -13.17
CA LEU A 434 19.08 -14.98 -14.56
C LEU A 434 17.80 -14.16 -14.81
N PHE A 435 16.77 -14.37 -13.99
CA PHE A 435 15.50 -13.65 -14.08
C PHE A 435 15.63 -12.29 -13.40
N MET A 436 16.17 -12.27 -12.18
CA MET A 436 16.32 -11.09 -11.33
C MET A 436 17.76 -10.98 -10.81
N PRO A 437 18.69 -10.45 -11.62
CA PRO A 437 20.12 -10.45 -11.28
C PRO A 437 20.49 -9.51 -10.12
N ILE A 438 19.70 -8.45 -9.90
CA ILE A 438 20.00 -7.39 -8.91
C ILE A 438 19.25 -7.58 -7.58
N VAL A 439 18.15 -8.32 -7.57
CA VAL A 439 17.36 -8.51 -6.35
C VAL A 439 18.15 -9.37 -5.37
N ASP A 440 18.21 -8.91 -4.12
CA ASP A 440 19.13 -9.38 -3.08
C ASP A 440 18.42 -10.03 -1.88
N GLY A 441 17.08 -10.10 -1.92
CA GLY A 441 16.26 -10.69 -0.87
C GLY A 441 16.00 -9.80 0.35
N ASP A 442 16.13 -8.47 0.22
CA ASP A 442 15.79 -7.53 1.29
C ASP A 442 14.27 -7.29 1.41
N MET A 443 13.67 -7.74 2.52
CA MET A 443 12.24 -7.60 2.81
C MET A 443 11.82 -6.16 3.08
N TRP A 444 12.69 -5.33 3.68
CA TRP A 444 12.38 -3.89 3.83
C TRP A 444 12.32 -3.21 2.46
N PHE A 445 13.23 -3.58 1.55
CA PHE A 445 13.18 -3.10 0.18
C PHE A 445 11.86 -3.47 -0.50
N GLU A 446 11.41 -4.73 -0.39
CA GLU A 446 10.10 -5.15 -0.93
C GLU A 446 8.94 -4.35 -0.31
N CYS A 447 8.94 -4.13 1.00
CA CYS A 447 7.91 -3.33 1.68
C CYS A 447 7.91 -1.87 1.19
N ARG A 448 9.10 -1.26 1.06
CA ARG A 448 9.26 0.10 0.56
C ARG A 448 8.78 0.22 -0.89
N MET A 449 9.16 -0.74 -1.74
CA MET A 449 8.73 -0.80 -3.13
C MET A 449 7.20 -0.94 -3.24
N LEU A 450 6.57 -1.78 -2.42
CA LEU A 450 5.11 -1.88 -2.35
C LEU A 450 4.48 -0.53 -2.00
N MET A 451 4.95 0.13 -0.94
CA MET A 451 4.40 1.42 -0.48
C MET A 451 4.54 2.51 -1.54
N GLU A 452 5.72 2.65 -2.14
CA GLU A 452 6.02 3.67 -3.16
C GLU A 452 5.22 3.41 -4.46
N ALA A 453 5.18 2.16 -4.92
CA ALA A 453 4.49 1.81 -6.16
C ALA A 453 2.96 1.83 -6.00
N CYS A 454 2.42 1.45 -4.85
CA CYS A 454 0.97 1.47 -4.61
C CYS A 454 0.47 2.78 -3.98
N ARG A 455 1.38 3.73 -3.68
CA ARG A 455 1.09 5.00 -2.98
C ARG A 455 0.34 4.78 -1.65
N PHE A 456 0.75 3.75 -0.92
CA PHE A 456 0.14 3.34 0.34
C PHE A 456 1.17 3.50 1.46
N TYR A 457 1.14 4.64 2.17
CA TYR A 457 2.17 5.04 3.14
C TYR A 457 1.77 4.79 4.60
N ASP A 458 1.07 3.68 4.87
CA ASP A 458 0.70 3.26 6.23
C ASP A 458 1.72 2.23 6.74
N ILE A 459 2.74 2.73 7.45
CA ILE A 459 3.88 1.95 7.92
C ILE A 459 3.45 0.83 8.87
N GLU A 460 2.53 1.12 9.79
CA GLU A 460 2.04 0.14 10.76
C GLU A 460 1.31 -1.00 10.05
N LYS A 461 0.41 -0.65 9.11
CA LYS A 461 -0.34 -1.66 8.35
C LYS A 461 0.56 -2.52 7.47
N VAL A 462 1.59 -1.93 6.85
CA VAL A 462 2.55 -2.70 6.05
C VAL A 462 3.44 -3.56 6.93
N ALA A 463 3.82 -3.11 8.13
CA ALA A 463 4.58 -3.93 9.08
C ALA A 463 3.76 -5.13 9.55
N GLU A 464 2.47 -4.93 9.90
CA GLU A 464 1.55 -6.03 10.22
C GLU A 464 1.49 -7.07 9.09
N LEU A 465 1.41 -6.63 7.84
CA LEU A 465 1.38 -7.52 6.68
C LEU A 465 2.72 -8.23 6.45
N ALA A 466 3.83 -7.51 6.59
CA ALA A 466 5.17 -8.06 6.42
C ALA A 466 5.56 -9.06 7.52
N CYS A 467 4.87 -9.03 8.66
CA CYS A 467 5.02 -10.00 9.76
C CYS A 467 3.91 -11.06 9.78
N ALA A 468 2.89 -10.94 8.94
CA ALA A 468 1.72 -11.81 8.96
C ALA A 468 2.10 -13.26 8.64
N ARG A 469 1.50 -14.19 9.38
CA ARG A 469 1.57 -15.64 9.12
C ARG A 469 0.17 -16.17 8.79
N PRO A 470 0.04 -17.24 7.98
CA PRO A 470 -1.27 -17.76 7.63
C PRO A 470 -1.98 -18.33 8.86
N ALA A 471 -3.25 -17.95 9.08
CA ALA A 471 -4.00 -18.24 10.30
C ALA A 471 -4.34 -19.72 10.54
N ASN A 472 -4.25 -20.57 9.52
CA ASN A 472 -4.66 -21.98 9.58
C ASN A 472 -3.46 -22.93 9.47
N ARG A 473 -2.70 -23.08 10.57
CA ARG A 473 -1.64 -24.11 10.68
C ARG A 473 -1.98 -25.28 11.60
N THR A 474 -3.09 -25.25 12.32
CA THR A 474 -3.55 -26.38 13.15
C THR A 474 -4.39 -27.37 12.34
N LEU A 475 -3.74 -28.09 11.42
CA LEU A 475 -4.25 -29.36 10.91
C LEU A 475 -3.12 -30.40 10.87
N ALA A 476 -2.63 -30.79 12.06
CA ALA A 476 -2.03 -32.11 12.33
C ALA A 476 -1.69 -32.23 13.83
N THR A 477 -2.64 -32.66 14.64
CA THR A 477 -2.40 -33.42 15.89
C THR A 477 -3.72 -34.01 16.37
N VAL A 478 -4.17 -35.09 15.71
CA VAL A 478 -4.74 -36.30 16.34
C VAL A 478 -4.36 -37.49 15.48
#